data_AF-A0A562NTY2-F1
#
_entry.id   AF-A0A562NTY2-F1
#
_cell.length_a   1.000
_cell.length_b   1.000
_cell.length_c   1.000
_cell.angle_alpha   90.00
_cell.angle_beta   90.00
_cell.angle_gamma   90.00
#
_symmetry.space_group_name_H-M   'P 1'
#
loop_
_entity.id
_entity.type
_entity.pdbx_description
1 polymer ?
#
loop_
_entity_poly.entity_id
_entity_poly.type
_entity_poly.pdbx_seq_one_letter_code
_entity_poly.pdbx_strand_id
1 'polypeptide(L)'
;MDQPAATAEQQDDLHLLMAAAILCGQRGVDSDIMPIFDAWASYYPKDALANLGRGLFMVGNGNPEAGMMLIQEAADKSLTRADQAREVLTALQQDLGEMSR
;
A
#
# COMPACT_ATOMS: atom_id res chain seq x y z
N MET A 1 -10.64 -20.68 11.30
CA MET A 1 -11.89 -19.94 11.61
C MET A 1 -12.20 -19.14 10.37
N ASP A 2 -13.36 -19.37 9.77
CA ASP A 2 -13.83 -18.53 8.67
C ASP A 2 -14.23 -17.18 9.26
N GLN A 3 -13.54 -16.11 8.84
CA GLN A 3 -13.93 -14.76 9.20
C GLN A 3 -15.27 -14.45 8.51
N PRO A 4 -16.29 -13.95 9.23
CA PRO A 4 -17.53 -13.53 8.60
C PRO A 4 -17.22 -12.45 7.55
N ALA A 5 -17.88 -12.53 6.39
CA ALA A 5 -17.79 -11.48 5.39
C ALA A 5 -18.21 -10.13 6.02
N ALA A 6 -17.44 -9.07 5.76
CA ALA A 6 -17.78 -7.73 6.27
C ALA A 6 -19.17 -7.31 5.79
N THR A 7 -19.89 -6.60 6.64
CA THR A 7 -21.11 -5.89 6.24
C THR A 7 -20.78 -4.80 5.22
N ALA A 8 -21.78 -4.35 4.45
CA ALA A 8 -21.59 -3.24 3.51
C ALA A 8 -21.05 -1.98 4.22
N GLU A 9 -21.56 -1.69 5.43
CA GLU A 9 -21.09 -0.57 6.26
C GLU A 9 -19.61 -0.72 6.64
N GLN A 10 -19.16 -1.92 7.04
CA GLN A 10 -17.75 -2.17 7.38
C GLN A 10 -16.83 -2.03 6.16
N GLN A 11 -17.31 -2.37 4.97
CA GLN A 11 -16.56 -2.15 3.73
C GLN A 11 -16.45 -0.66 3.42
N ASP A 12 -17.54 0.11 3.55
CA ASP A 12 -17.52 1.55 3.32
C ASP A 12 -16.57 2.27 4.30
N ASP A 13 -16.63 1.92 5.58
CA ASP A 13 -15.73 2.43 6.61
C ASP A 13 -14.26 2.15 6.27
N LEU A 14 -13.96 0.93 5.79
CA LEU A 14 -12.61 0.56 5.38
C LEU A 14 -12.11 1.36 4.18
N HIS A 15 -12.98 1.67 3.21
CA HIS A 15 -12.63 2.55 2.08
C HIS A 15 -12.32 3.97 2.56
N LEU A 16 -13.09 4.50 3.50
CA LEU A 16 -12.84 5.81 4.09
C LEU A 16 -11.51 5.84 4.85
N LEU A 17 -11.24 4.81 5.65
CA LEU A 17 -9.97 4.68 6.38
C LEU A 17 -8.78 4.57 5.42
N MET A 18 -8.90 3.80 4.34
CA MET A 18 -7.85 3.70 3.32
C MET A 18 -7.59 5.05 2.65
N ALA A 19 -8.64 5.79 2.28
CA ALA A 19 -8.49 7.14 1.72
C ALA A 19 -7.78 8.09 2.69
N ALA A 20 -8.13 8.02 3.98
CA ALA A 20 -7.46 8.80 5.03
C ALA A 20 -5.99 8.41 5.18
N ALA A 21 -5.65 7.12 5.19
CA ALA A 21 -4.27 6.64 5.28
C ALA A 21 -3.39 7.16 4.13
N ILE A 22 -3.92 7.14 2.90
CA ILE A 22 -3.24 7.69 1.72
C ILE A 22 -2.98 9.19 1.89
N LEU A 23 -3.97 9.95 2.36
CA LEU A 23 -3.84 11.38 2.60
C LEU A 23 -2.83 11.69 3.71
N CYS A 24 -2.78 10.90 4.78
CA CYS A 24 -1.78 11.03 5.83
C CYS A 24 -0.37 10.89 5.25
N GLY A 25 -0.12 9.85 4.45
CA GLY A 25 1.17 9.64 3.79
C GLY A 25 1.55 10.80 2.86
N GLN A 26 0.63 11.27 2.02
CA GLN A 26 0.87 12.39 1.09
C GLN A 26 1.17 13.73 1.80
N ARG A 27 0.70 13.90 3.04
CA ARG A 27 0.86 15.14 3.81
C ARG A 27 1.94 15.05 4.88
N GLY A 28 2.65 13.93 4.97
CA GLY A 28 3.66 13.70 6.01
C GLY A 28 3.06 13.73 7.42
N VAL A 29 1.79 13.35 7.56
CA VAL A 29 1.15 13.22 8.87
C VAL A 29 1.61 11.90 9.48
N ASP A 30 2.30 11.99 10.61
CA ASP A 30 2.76 10.83 11.38
C ASP A 30 1.57 10.19 12.11
N SER A 31 1.15 9.03 11.62
CA SER A 31 0.01 8.26 12.11
C SER A 31 0.29 6.78 11.94
N ASP A 32 -0.18 5.96 12.88
CA ASP A 32 -0.15 4.50 12.74
C ASP A 32 -1.21 4.03 11.73
N ILE A 33 -0.82 3.94 10.47
CA ILE A 33 -1.69 3.56 9.35
C ILE A 33 -1.56 2.08 8.95
N MET A 34 -0.60 1.34 9.52
CA MET A 34 -0.36 -0.06 9.18
C MET A 34 -1.57 -0.97 9.41
N PRO A 35 -2.35 -0.82 10.51
CA PRO A 35 -3.56 -1.62 10.72
C PRO A 35 -4.61 -1.46 9.62
N ILE A 36 -4.65 -0.31 8.95
CA ILE A 36 -5.59 -0.05 7.84
C ILE A 36 -5.18 -0.89 6.62
N PHE A 37 -3.89 -0.96 6.31
CA PHE A 37 -3.38 -1.80 5.24
C PHE A 37 -3.58 -3.30 5.53
N ASP A 38 -3.44 -3.70 6.80
CA ASP A 38 -3.71 -5.07 7.24
C ASP A 38 -5.17 -5.45 7.06
N ALA A 39 -6.09 -4.58 7.48
CA ALA A 39 -7.52 -4.77 7.26
C ALA A 39 -7.82 -4.84 5.75
N TRP A 40 -7.28 -3.92 4.95
CA TRP A 40 -7.50 -3.91 3.50
C TRP A 40 -7.04 -5.19 2.83
N ALA A 41 -5.84 -5.69 3.15
CA ALA A 41 -5.31 -6.93 2.59
C ALA A 41 -6.17 -8.16 2.95
N SER A 42 -6.84 -8.12 4.12
CA SER A 42 -7.76 -9.18 4.55
C SER A 42 -9.04 -9.21 3.71
N TYR A 43 -9.62 -8.05 3.39
CA TYR A 43 -10.87 -7.95 2.63
C TYR A 43 -10.67 -7.95 1.11
N TYR A 44 -9.53 -7.42 0.65
CA TYR A 44 -9.17 -7.27 -0.76
C TYR A 44 -7.80 -7.91 -1.06
N PRO A 45 -7.63 -9.24 -0.86
CA PRO A 45 -6.34 -9.92 -0.95
C PRO A 45 -5.72 -9.96 -2.35
N LYS A 46 -6.48 -9.59 -3.38
CA LYS A 46 -6.02 -9.50 -4.78
C LYS A 46 -5.81 -8.06 -5.24
N ASP A 47 -5.90 -7.11 -4.33
CA ASP A 47 -5.75 -5.70 -4.60
C ASP A 47 -4.38 -5.18 -4.22
N ALA A 48 -3.72 -4.47 -5.13
CA ALA A 48 -2.37 -3.97 -4.90
C ALA A 48 -2.28 -2.90 -3.81
N LEU A 49 -3.39 -2.26 -3.43
CA LEU A 49 -3.35 -1.01 -2.66
C LEU A 49 -2.75 -1.16 -1.26
N ALA A 50 -2.99 -2.28 -0.58
CA ALA A 50 -2.39 -2.52 0.74
C ALA A 50 -0.86 -2.60 0.66
N ASN A 51 -0.33 -3.39 -0.27
CA ASN A 51 1.12 -3.53 -0.43
C ASN A 51 1.77 -2.28 -1.02
N LEU A 52 1.06 -1.52 -1.86
CA LEU A 52 1.48 -0.19 -2.29
C LEU A 52 1.63 0.77 -1.11
N GLY A 53 0.60 0.86 -0.27
CA GLY A 53 0.59 1.73 0.91
C GLY A 53 1.70 1.37 1.90
N ARG A 54 1.83 0.09 2.26
CA ARG A 54 2.92 -0.40 3.12
C ARG A 54 4.28 -0.13 2.51
N GLY A 55 4.44 -0.38 1.21
CA GLY A 55 5.70 -0.18 0.51
C GLY A 55 6.16 1.27 0.54
N LEU A 56 5.26 2.20 0.19
CA LEU A 56 5.54 3.64 0.24
C LEU A 56 5.81 4.12 1.67
N PHE A 57 5.08 3.61 2.67
CA PHE A 57 5.35 3.90 4.07
C PHE A 57 6.75 3.46 4.49
N MET A 58 7.19 2.25 4.11
CA MET A 58 8.53 1.75 4.41
C MET A 58 9.62 2.61 3.74
N VAL A 59 9.44 2.98 2.47
CA VAL A 59 10.35 3.90 1.76
C VAL A 59 10.47 5.23 2.51
N GLY A 60 9.34 5.85 2.87
CA GLY A 60 9.31 7.13 3.59
C GLY A 60 9.94 7.06 4.99
N ASN A 61 9.98 5.88 5.61
CA ASN A 61 10.57 5.65 6.94
C ASN A 61 12.00 5.08 6.88
N GLY A 62 12.70 5.24 5.76
CA GLY A 62 14.11 4.87 5.65
C GLY A 62 14.37 3.37 5.46
N ASN A 63 13.35 2.59 5.06
CA ASN A 63 13.49 1.18 4.68
C ASN A 63 13.08 0.96 3.21
N PRO A 64 13.83 1.52 2.24
CA PRO A 64 13.47 1.46 0.82
C PRO A 64 13.53 0.04 0.25
N GLU A 65 14.43 -0.82 0.72
CA GLU A 65 14.56 -2.20 0.26
C GLU A 65 13.29 -3.01 0.56
N ALA A 66 12.85 -3.03 1.83
CA ALA A 66 11.62 -3.71 2.20
C ALA A 66 10.40 -3.09 1.51
N GLY A 67 10.38 -1.77 1.37
CA GLY A 67 9.31 -1.06 0.68
C GLY A 67 9.19 -1.46 -0.80
N MET A 68 10.30 -1.50 -1.52
CA MET A 68 10.34 -1.92 -2.93
C MET A 68 9.93 -3.38 -3.11
N MET A 69 10.33 -4.28 -2.19
CA MET A 69 9.90 -5.68 -2.23
C MET A 69 8.38 -5.83 -2.14
N LEU A 70 7.72 -5.05 -1.27
CA LEU A 70 6.26 -5.07 -1.15
C LEU A 70 5.57 -4.54 -2.41
N ILE A 71 6.10 -3.48 -3.01
CA ILE A 71 5.55 -2.89 -4.25
C ILE A 71 5.73 -3.84 -5.42
N GLN A 72 6.89 -4.49 -5.53
CA GLN A 72 7.15 -5.54 -6.53
C GLN A 72 6.16 -6.70 -6.36
N GLU A 73 5.93 -7.18 -5.14
CA GLU A 73 4.93 -8.22 -4.89
C GLU A 73 3.52 -7.77 -5.33
N ALA A 74 3.16 -6.51 -5.07
CA ALA A 74 1.88 -5.95 -5.52
C ALA A 74 1.77 -5.94 -7.05
N ALA A 75 2.84 -5.56 -7.76
CA ALA A 75 2.90 -5.54 -9.22
C ALA A 75 2.80 -6.94 -9.87
N ASP A 76 3.30 -7.96 -9.17
CA ASP A 76 3.37 -9.33 -9.70
C ASP A 76 2.12 -10.15 -9.39
N LYS A 77 1.54 -9.99 -8.19
CA LYS A 77 0.54 -10.92 -7.64
C LYS A 77 -0.89 -10.37 -7.58
N SER A 78 -1.07 -9.06 -7.74
CA SER A 78 -2.40 -8.45 -7.64
C SER A 78 -3.19 -8.60 -8.94
N LEU A 79 -4.51 -8.74 -8.83
CA LEU A 79 -5.43 -8.73 -9.98
C LEU A 79 -5.90 -7.30 -10.29
N THR A 80 -6.06 -6.47 -9.27
CA THR A 80 -6.47 -5.07 -9.40
C THR A 80 -5.33 -4.14 -9.02
N ARG A 81 -5.20 -3.04 -9.76
CA ARG A 81 -4.18 -1.98 -9.56
C ARG A 81 -2.71 -2.46 -9.66
N ALA A 82 -2.47 -3.62 -10.27
CA ALA A 82 -1.11 -4.10 -10.56
C ALA A 82 -0.33 -3.12 -11.45
N ASP A 83 -0.98 -2.50 -12.45
CA ASP A 83 -0.33 -1.50 -13.31
C ASP A 83 0.11 -0.26 -12.52
N GLN A 84 -0.73 0.23 -11.60
CA GLN A 84 -0.36 1.31 -10.70
C GLN A 84 0.85 0.94 -9.84
N ALA A 85 0.95 -0.31 -9.37
CA ALA A 85 2.13 -0.77 -8.63
C ALA A 85 3.40 -0.79 -9.49
N ARG A 86 3.31 -1.19 -10.77
CA ARG A 86 4.44 -1.14 -11.72
C ARG A 86 4.89 0.29 -11.99
N GLU A 87 3.96 1.21 -12.16
CA GLU A 87 4.26 2.64 -12.35
C GLU A 87 5.00 3.21 -11.14
N VAL A 88 4.51 2.96 -9.94
CA VAL A 88 5.15 3.42 -8.69
C VAL A 88 6.54 2.80 -8.53
N LEU A 89 6.69 1.49 -8.79
CA LEU A 89 7.98 0.82 -8.72
C LEU A 89 8.99 1.43 -9.69
N THR A 90 8.55 1.70 -10.92
CA THR A 90 9.40 2.30 -11.97
C THR A 90 9.87 3.69 -11.54
N ALA A 91 8.97 4.52 -11.01
CA ALA A 91 9.31 5.85 -10.51
C ALA A 91 10.33 5.79 -9.37
N LEU A 92 10.11 4.91 -8.38
CA LEU A 92 11.04 4.75 -7.24
C LEU A 92 12.43 4.27 -7.68
N GLN A 93 12.50 3.35 -8.65
CA GLN A 93 13.77 2.88 -9.19
C GLN A 93 14.56 3.98 -9.91
N GLN A 94 13.85 4.88 -10.60
CA GLN A 94 14.46 6.06 -11.23
C GLN A 94 15.01 7.02 -10.17
N ASP A 95 14.17 7.40 -9.20
CA ASP A 95 14.55 8.34 -8.13
C ASP A 95 15.75 7.83 -7.31
N LEU A 96 15.73 6.56 -6.89
CA LEU A 96 16.83 5.97 -6.11
C LEU A 96 18.12 5.80 -6.93
N GLY A 97 17.99 5.52 -8.23
CA GLY A 97 19.10 5.42 -9.16
C GLY A 97 19.79 6.76 -9.41
N GLU A 98 19.03 7.85 -9.41
CA GLU A 98 19.54 9.22 -9.54
C GLU A 98 20.25 9.69 -8.25
N MET A 99 19.76 9.32 -7.07
CA MET A 99 20.40 9.66 -5.79
C MET A 99 21.75 8.98 -5.55
N SER A 100 22.07 7.93 -6.31
CA SER A 100 23.31 7.15 -6.16
C SER A 100 24.43 7.56 -7.13
N ARG A 101 24.22 8.58 -7.98
CA ARG A 101 25.19 9.11 -8.95
C ARG A 101 25.73 10.47 -8.53
#